data_AF-W9GDM3-F1
#
_entry.id   AF-W9GDM3-F1
#
_cell.length_a   1.000
_cell.length_b   1.000
_cell.length_c   1.000
_cell.angle_alpha   90.00
_cell.angle_beta   90.00
_cell.angle_gamma   90.00
#
_symmetry.space_group_name_H-M   'P 1'
#
loop_
_entity.id
_entity.type
_entity.pdbx_description
1 polymer ?
#
loop_
_entity_poly.entity_id
_entity_poly.type
_entity_poly.pdbx_seq_one_letter_code
_entity_poly.pdbx_strand_id
1 'polypeptide(L)'
;MTQHTNFSSRLDDLQQRVAAAKSAVQTAATESEAQLRERITRAQDDLDRSVQNARQEASEAAEGARGKWAQLKADAAAKRSDVKADMDKRSRHMDAKVAANDAAWAEGDAADALDFADWAVENAQLAILDAVHARAYADKLIAADNA
;
A
#
# COMPACT_ATOMS: atom_id res chain seq x y z
N MET A 1 25.33 -9.80 11.80
CA MET A 1 25.12 -9.52 10.36
C MET A 1 23.99 -8.50 10.29
N THR A 2 24.35 -7.29 9.88
CA THR A 2 23.73 -6.01 10.23
C THR A 2 22.55 -5.66 9.32
N GLN A 3 21.66 -4.81 9.82
CA GLN A 3 20.29 -4.49 9.39
C GLN A 3 20.06 -4.15 7.88
N HIS A 4 21.10 -4.04 7.06
CA HIS A 4 20.99 -3.73 5.62
C HIS A 4 20.37 -4.86 4.78
N THR A 5 20.57 -6.13 5.18
CA THR A 5 20.04 -7.29 4.44
C THR A 5 18.51 -7.34 4.46
N ASN A 6 17.84 -6.60 5.36
CA ASN A 6 16.39 -6.59 5.48
C ASN A 6 15.71 -5.58 4.53
N PHE A 7 16.28 -4.38 4.30
CA PHE A 7 15.64 -3.37 3.45
C PHE A 7 15.61 -3.75 1.98
N SER A 8 16.68 -4.34 1.43
CA SER A 8 16.71 -4.82 0.05
C SER A 8 15.61 -5.87 -0.20
N SER A 9 15.51 -6.86 0.70
CA SER A 9 14.46 -7.89 0.60
C SER A 9 13.05 -7.29 0.66
N ARG A 10 12.82 -6.29 1.53
CA ARG A 10 11.50 -5.62 1.63
C ARG A 10 11.18 -4.79 0.39
N LEU A 11 12.18 -4.19 -0.25
CA LEU A 11 12.01 -3.51 -1.54
C LEU A 11 11.73 -4.51 -2.67
N ASP A 12 12.41 -5.66 -2.69
CA ASP A 12 12.14 -6.72 -3.66
C ASP A 12 10.70 -7.26 -3.52
N ASP A 13 10.24 -7.46 -2.29
CA ASP A 13 8.85 -7.85 -2.01
C ASP A 13 7.84 -6.79 -2.47
N LEU A 14 8.16 -5.51 -2.26
CA LEU A 14 7.34 -4.39 -2.74
C LEU A 14 7.28 -4.36 -4.28
N GLN A 15 8.41 -4.56 -4.95
CA GLN A 15 8.47 -4.65 -6.41
C GLN A 15 7.60 -5.81 -6.93
N GLN A 16 7.65 -6.98 -6.30
CA GLN A 16 6.82 -8.13 -6.66
C GLN A 16 5.33 -7.82 -6.49
N ARG A 17 4.94 -7.14 -5.42
CA ARG A 17 3.54 -6.72 -5.17
C ARG A 17 3.04 -5.75 -6.23
N VAL A 18 3.85 -4.76 -6.61
CA VAL A 18 3.51 -3.82 -7.70
C VAL A 18 3.36 -4.55 -9.03
N ALA A 19 4.26 -5.49 -9.35
CA ALA A 19 4.16 -6.31 -10.55
C ALA A 19 2.89 -7.18 -10.57
N ALA A 20 2.54 -7.79 -9.44
CA ALA A 20 1.31 -8.58 -9.29
C ALA A 20 0.06 -7.71 -9.44
N ALA A 21 0.04 -6.51 -8.84
CA ALA A 21 -1.06 -5.55 -8.97
C ALA A 21 -1.27 -5.13 -10.44
N LYS A 22 -0.18 -4.82 -11.16
CA LYS A 22 -0.24 -4.50 -12.59
C LYS A 22 -0.86 -5.64 -13.40
N SER A 23 -0.40 -6.88 -13.20
CA SER A 23 -0.94 -8.06 -13.87
C SER A 23 -2.42 -8.29 -13.56
N ALA A 24 -2.82 -8.09 -12.30
CA ALA A 24 -4.20 -8.21 -11.87
C ALA A 24 -5.13 -7.19 -12.55
N VAL A 25 -4.71 -5.93 -12.65
CA VAL A 25 -5.46 -4.86 -13.33
C VAL A 25 -5.56 -5.11 -14.84
N GLN A 26 -4.48 -5.55 -15.48
CA GLN A 26 -4.49 -5.91 -16.90
C GLN A 26 -5.47 -7.05 -17.20
N THR A 27 -5.53 -8.04 -16.30
CA THR A 27 -6.51 -9.13 -16.42
C THR A 27 -7.94 -8.62 -16.23
N ALA A 28 -8.15 -7.78 -15.21
CA ALA A 28 -9.46 -7.21 -14.86
C ALA A 28 -10.12 -6.46 -16.02
N ALA A 29 -9.34 -5.78 -16.87
CA ALA A 29 -9.86 -5.06 -18.03
C ALA A 29 -10.63 -5.95 -19.05
N THR A 30 -10.44 -7.27 -18.99
CA THR A 30 -11.09 -8.26 -19.87
C THR A 30 -12.16 -9.11 -19.17
N GLU A 31 -12.37 -8.89 -17.87
CA GLU A 31 -13.26 -9.69 -17.03
C GLU A 31 -14.72 -9.22 -17.10
N SER A 32 -15.64 -10.17 -16.93
CA SER A 32 -17.07 -9.84 -16.73
C SER A 32 -17.31 -9.16 -15.39
N GLU A 33 -18.47 -8.49 -15.24
CA GLU A 33 -18.83 -7.83 -13.97
C GLU A 33 -18.76 -8.78 -12.76
N ALA A 34 -19.24 -10.03 -12.92
CA ALA A 34 -19.18 -11.02 -11.85
C ALA A 34 -17.74 -11.37 -11.43
N GLN A 35 -16.84 -11.52 -12.40
CA GLN A 35 -15.42 -11.77 -12.16
C GLN A 35 -14.73 -10.56 -11.50
N LEU A 36 -15.07 -9.34 -11.95
CA LEU A 36 -14.60 -8.10 -11.35
C LEU A 36 -15.01 -8.00 -9.87
N ARG A 37 -16.26 -8.35 -9.53
CA ARG A 37 -16.74 -8.37 -8.13
C ARG A 37 -15.94 -9.35 -7.25
N GLU A 38 -15.64 -10.53 -7.77
CA GLU A 38 -14.81 -11.52 -7.07
C GLU A 38 -13.37 -11.01 -6.89
N ARG A 39 -12.79 -10.40 -7.92
CA ARG A 39 -11.44 -9.83 -7.87
C ARG A 39 -11.35 -8.67 -6.87
N ILE A 40 -12.35 -7.79 -6.82
CA ILE A 40 -12.40 -6.71 -5.82
C ILE A 40 -12.46 -7.28 -4.40
N THR A 41 -13.31 -8.29 -4.17
CA THR A 41 -13.37 -8.97 -2.85
C THR A 41 -12.00 -9.53 -2.45
N ARG A 42 -11.30 -10.21 -3.37
CA ARG A 42 -9.95 -10.73 -3.10
C ARG A 42 -8.94 -9.61 -2.80
N ALA A 43 -8.99 -8.50 -3.55
CA ALA A 43 -8.13 -7.35 -3.31
C ALA A 43 -8.40 -6.69 -1.93
N GLN A 44 -9.65 -6.69 -1.47
CA GLN A 44 -10.01 -6.25 -0.12
C GLN A 44 -9.38 -7.15 0.96
N ASP A 45 -9.43 -8.47 0.79
CA ASP A 45 -8.81 -9.43 1.71
C ASP A 45 -7.27 -9.33 1.73
N ASP A 46 -6.65 -9.13 0.56
CA ASP A 46 -5.20 -8.97 0.45
C ASP A 46 -4.70 -7.65 1.07
N LEU A 47 -5.49 -6.58 0.96
CA LEU A 47 -5.24 -5.33 1.65
C LEU A 47 -5.29 -5.53 3.17
N ASP A 48 -6.29 -6.27 3.67
CA ASP A 48 -6.39 -6.59 5.09
C ASP A 48 -5.20 -7.42 5.60
N ARG A 49 -4.79 -8.44 4.83
CA ARG A 49 -3.62 -9.26 5.17
C ARG A 49 -2.35 -8.42 5.21
N SER A 50 -2.19 -7.48 4.28
CA SER A 50 -1.03 -6.58 4.23
C SER A 50 -0.95 -5.66 5.45
N VAL A 51 -2.10 -5.13 5.90
CA VAL A 51 -2.21 -4.33 7.13
C VAL A 51 -2.08 -5.17 8.41
N GLN A 52 -2.25 -6.48 8.36
CA GLN A 52 -1.93 -7.35 9.50
C GLN A 52 -0.43 -7.66 9.57
N ASN A 53 0.19 -8.01 8.45
CA ASN A 53 1.59 -8.42 8.41
C ASN A 53 2.55 -7.28 8.78
N ALA A 54 2.33 -6.06 8.31
CA ALA A 54 3.21 -4.94 8.65
C ALA A 54 3.11 -4.49 10.12
N ARG A 55 2.09 -4.94 10.88
CA ARG A 55 2.05 -4.77 12.35
C ARG A 55 3.10 -5.62 13.06
N GLN A 56 3.44 -6.78 12.51
CA GLN A 56 4.32 -7.77 13.14
C GLN A 56 5.80 -7.34 13.04
N GLU A 57 6.16 -6.56 12.02
CA GLU A 57 7.51 -6.03 11.82
C GLU A 57 7.79 -4.72 12.60
N ALA A 58 6.76 -3.97 13.00
CA ALA A 58 6.91 -2.63 13.58
C ALA A 58 6.90 -2.58 15.14
N SER A 59 6.92 -3.72 15.83
CA SER A 59 6.45 -3.77 17.22
C SER A 59 7.42 -3.34 18.33
N GLU A 60 8.68 -2.93 18.09
CA GLU A 60 9.62 -2.72 19.21
C GLU A 60 10.25 -1.32 19.37
N ALA A 61 10.22 -0.40 18.39
CA ALA A 61 11.16 0.75 18.43
C ALA A 61 10.61 2.19 18.50
N ALA A 62 9.33 2.52 18.25
CA ALA A 62 8.88 3.92 18.41
C ALA A 62 7.35 4.09 18.51
N GLU A 63 6.87 4.86 19.50
CA GLU A 63 5.46 5.25 19.64
C GLU A 63 4.92 6.00 18.41
N GLY A 64 5.75 6.80 17.75
CA GLY A 64 5.40 7.51 16.52
C GLY A 64 5.10 6.58 15.32
N ALA A 65 5.74 5.41 15.25
CA ALA A 65 5.46 4.40 14.23
C ALA A 65 4.09 3.73 14.44
N ARG A 66 3.64 3.61 15.71
CA ARG A 66 2.32 3.04 16.04
C ARG A 66 1.16 3.96 15.61
N GLY A 67 1.31 5.27 15.76
CA GLY A 67 0.29 6.25 15.36
C GLY A 67 0.05 6.28 13.85
N LYS A 68 1.11 6.38 13.05
CA LYS A 68 1.02 6.30 11.58
C LYS A 68 0.41 4.99 11.11
N TRP A 69 0.72 3.89 11.81
CA TRP A 69 0.18 2.58 11.50
C TRP A 69 -1.33 2.45 11.79
N ALA A 70 -1.79 3.01 12.92
CA ALA A 70 -3.20 3.04 13.26
C ALA A 70 -4.00 3.84 12.21
N GLN A 71 -3.45 4.96 11.74
CA GLN A 71 -4.06 5.75 10.67
C GLN A 71 -4.14 4.98 9.35
N LEU A 72 -3.03 4.38 8.89
CA LEU A 72 -3.00 3.55 7.68
C LEU A 72 -4.05 2.43 7.71
N LYS A 73 -4.29 1.83 8.88
CA LYS A 73 -5.31 0.81 9.06
C LYS A 73 -6.74 1.37 8.96
N ALA A 74 -6.97 2.54 9.53
CA ALA A 74 -8.26 3.21 9.43
C ALA A 74 -8.56 3.60 7.97
N ASP A 75 -7.58 4.16 7.26
CA ASP A 75 -7.69 4.56 5.87
C ASP A 75 -7.96 3.34 4.96
N ALA A 76 -7.26 2.23 5.18
CA ALA A 76 -7.51 0.98 4.47
C ALA A 76 -8.92 0.43 4.72
N ALA A 77 -9.43 0.50 5.96
CA ALA A 77 -10.78 0.07 6.29
C ALA A 77 -11.84 0.96 5.63
N ALA A 78 -11.63 2.28 5.63
CA ALA A 78 -12.50 3.23 4.95
C ALA A 78 -12.56 2.95 3.44
N LYS A 79 -11.42 2.82 2.77
CA LYS A 79 -11.38 2.56 1.32
C LYS A 79 -12.13 1.28 0.94
N ARG A 80 -12.04 0.21 1.75
CA ARG A 80 -12.81 -1.01 1.48
C ARG A 80 -14.31 -0.80 1.61
N SER A 81 -14.74 -0.06 2.64
CA SER A 81 -16.15 0.27 2.83
C SER A 81 -16.68 1.07 1.65
N ASP A 82 -15.93 2.07 1.20
CA ASP A 82 -16.32 2.94 0.08
C ASP A 82 -16.43 2.14 -1.22
N VAL A 83 -15.43 1.31 -1.54
CA VAL A 83 -15.48 0.43 -2.73
C VAL A 83 -16.70 -0.50 -2.70
N LYS A 84 -17.04 -1.06 -1.53
CA LYS A 84 -18.25 -1.90 -1.39
C LYS A 84 -19.53 -1.10 -1.63
N ALA A 85 -19.62 0.10 -1.07
CA ALA A 85 -20.77 0.98 -1.26
C ALA A 85 -20.93 1.40 -2.72
N ASP A 86 -19.84 1.70 -3.42
CA ASP A 86 -19.85 2.06 -4.84
C ASP A 86 -20.28 0.89 -5.73
N MET A 87 -19.83 -0.34 -5.43
CA MET A 87 -20.28 -1.54 -6.15
C MET A 87 -21.79 -1.79 -6.01
N ASP A 88 -22.36 -1.50 -4.85
CA ASP A 88 -23.80 -1.61 -4.57
C ASP A 88 -24.60 -0.44 -5.16
N LYS A 89 -23.98 0.74 -5.30
CA LYS A 89 -24.57 1.89 -5.99
C LYS A 89 -24.62 1.63 -7.50
N ARG A 90 -23.54 1.11 -8.09
CA ARG A 90 -23.46 0.79 -9.53
C ARG A 90 -24.48 -0.23 -10.00
N SER A 91 -24.74 -1.26 -9.20
CA SER A 91 -25.77 -2.28 -9.53
C SER A 91 -27.19 -1.73 -9.60
N ARG A 92 -27.42 -0.50 -9.10
CA ARG A 92 -28.72 0.17 -9.09
C ARG A 92 -28.82 1.30 -10.12
N HIS A 93 -27.77 1.59 -10.88
CA HIS A 93 -27.83 2.61 -11.93
C HIS A 93 -28.71 2.13 -13.09
N MET A 94 -29.75 2.91 -13.40
CA MET A 94 -30.59 2.72 -14.58
C MET A 94 -30.31 3.75 -15.68
N ASP A 95 -29.59 4.82 -15.36
CA ASP A 95 -29.23 5.89 -16.30
C ASP A 95 -27.75 5.79 -16.70
N ALA A 96 -27.51 5.77 -18.01
CA ALA A 96 -26.16 5.60 -18.57
C ALA A 96 -25.24 6.79 -18.31
N LYS A 97 -25.78 8.01 -18.22
CA LYS A 97 -24.99 9.22 -17.94
C LYS A 97 -24.53 9.24 -16.49
N VAL A 98 -25.39 8.82 -15.56
CA VAL A 98 -25.02 8.63 -14.15
C VAL A 98 -23.94 7.56 -14.03
N ALA A 99 -24.10 6.42 -14.71
CA ALA A 99 -23.09 5.35 -14.69
C ALA A 99 -21.73 5.80 -15.27
N ALA A 100 -21.73 6.56 -16.38
CA ALA A 100 -20.51 7.09 -16.98
C ALA A 100 -19.80 8.11 -16.07
N ASN A 101 -20.55 9.00 -15.42
CA ASN A 101 -19.98 9.93 -14.44
C ASN A 101 -19.38 9.17 -13.25
N ASP A 102 -20.08 8.18 -12.71
CA ASP A 102 -19.60 7.36 -11.59
C ASP A 102 -18.32 6.58 -11.95
N ALA A 103 -18.23 6.10 -13.19
CA ALA A 103 -17.00 5.49 -13.70
C ALA A 103 -15.84 6.50 -13.75
N ALA A 104 -16.05 7.71 -14.29
CA ALA A 104 -15.01 8.74 -14.37
C ALA A 104 -14.50 9.17 -12.97
N TRP A 105 -15.40 9.25 -11.98
CA TRP A 105 -14.99 9.51 -10.58
C TRP A 105 -14.10 8.38 -10.04
N ALA A 106 -14.45 7.12 -10.28
CA ALA A 106 -13.62 6.01 -9.80
C ALA A 106 -12.31 5.84 -10.55
N GLU A 107 -12.24 6.23 -11.82
CA GLU A 107 -10.97 6.33 -12.55
C GLU A 107 -10.07 7.41 -11.95
N GLY A 108 -10.63 8.55 -11.54
CA GLY A 108 -9.91 9.60 -10.79
C GLY A 108 -9.36 9.10 -9.45
N ASP A 109 -10.22 8.45 -8.66
CA ASP A 109 -9.83 7.81 -7.39
C ASP A 109 -8.68 6.80 -7.56
N ALA A 110 -8.65 6.07 -8.68
CA ALA A 110 -7.59 5.11 -8.99
C ALA A 110 -6.27 5.81 -9.36
N ALA A 111 -6.33 6.93 -10.07
CA ALA A 111 -5.16 7.75 -10.38
C ALA A 111 -4.56 8.37 -9.09
N ASP A 112 -5.40 8.94 -8.23
CA ASP A 112 -4.95 9.50 -6.94
C ASP A 112 -4.30 8.43 -6.05
N ALA A 113 -4.82 7.20 -6.07
CA ALA A 113 -4.21 6.07 -5.34
C ALA A 113 -2.82 5.68 -5.89
N LEU A 114 -2.59 5.81 -7.20
CA LEU A 114 -1.27 5.59 -7.80
C LEU A 114 -0.30 6.71 -7.43
N ASP A 115 -0.73 7.97 -7.47
CA ASP A 115 0.09 9.12 -7.08
C ASP A 115 0.51 9.02 -5.60
N PHE A 116 -0.40 8.58 -4.73
CA PHE A 116 -0.07 8.31 -3.33
C PHE A 116 0.93 7.15 -3.17
N ALA A 117 0.77 6.08 -3.96
CA ALA A 117 1.70 4.95 -3.93
C ALA A 117 3.11 5.35 -4.38
N ASP A 118 3.22 6.17 -5.42
CA ASP A 118 4.49 6.71 -5.91
C ASP A 118 5.18 7.55 -4.84
N TRP A 119 4.46 8.51 -4.24
CA TRP A 119 4.95 9.29 -3.10
C TRP A 119 5.40 8.40 -1.93
N ALA A 120 4.65 7.34 -1.62
CA ALA A 120 4.98 6.44 -0.52
C ALA A 120 6.29 5.66 -0.77
N VAL A 121 6.58 5.28 -2.02
CA VAL A 121 7.84 4.63 -2.40
C VAL A 121 9.02 5.59 -2.21
N GLU A 122 8.90 6.83 -2.69
CA GLU A 122 9.94 7.85 -2.50
C GLU A 122 10.16 8.17 -1.01
N ASN A 123 9.08 8.25 -0.22
CA ASN A 123 9.16 8.47 1.21
C ASN A 123 9.90 7.32 1.92
N ALA A 124 9.62 6.07 1.54
CA ALA A 124 10.31 4.90 2.08
C ALA A 124 11.80 4.93 1.75
N GLN A 125 12.17 5.30 0.52
CA GLN A 125 13.58 5.48 0.12
C GLN A 125 14.29 6.51 1.02
N LEU A 126 13.69 7.67 1.24
CA LEU A 126 14.25 8.70 2.11
C LEU A 126 14.48 8.20 3.54
N ALA A 127 13.49 7.50 4.12
CA ALA A 127 13.60 6.93 5.46
C ALA A 127 14.67 5.85 5.57
N ILE A 128 14.84 5.02 4.54
CA ILE A 128 15.90 4.01 4.48
C ILE A 128 17.27 4.69 4.45
N LEU A 129 17.46 5.72 3.62
CA LEU A 129 18.73 6.45 3.54
C LEU A 129 19.10 7.11 4.86
N ASP A 130 18.14 7.70 5.57
CA ASP A 130 18.35 8.25 6.92
C ASP A 130 18.80 7.17 7.90
N ALA A 131 18.13 6.00 7.90
CA ALA A 131 18.51 4.87 8.76
C ALA A 131 19.92 4.32 8.44
N VAL A 132 20.28 4.24 7.15
CA VAL A 132 21.64 3.85 6.71
C VAL A 132 22.67 4.86 7.22
N HIS A 133 22.41 6.15 7.08
CA HIS A 133 23.30 7.21 7.57
C HIS A 133 23.46 7.14 9.10
N ALA A 134 22.35 7.03 9.84
CA ALA A 134 22.35 6.94 11.29
C ALA A 134 23.17 5.74 11.80
N ARG A 135 23.06 4.57 11.15
CA ARG A 135 23.86 3.40 11.48
C ARG A 135 25.35 3.63 11.22
N ALA A 136 25.70 4.15 10.05
CA ALA A 136 27.10 4.44 9.70
C ALA A 136 27.74 5.46 10.66
N TYR A 137 26.98 6.47 11.07
CA TYR A 137 27.43 7.45 12.05
C TYR A 137 27.64 6.82 13.44
N ALA A 138 26.74 5.96 13.90
CA ALA A 138 26.89 5.24 15.15
C ALA A 138 28.15 4.34 15.14
N ASP A 139 28.36 3.58 14.07
CA ASP A 139 29.53 2.70 13.91
C ASP A 139 30.84 3.50 13.92
N LYS A 140 30.85 4.69 13.31
CA LYS A 140 31.99 5.62 13.36
C LYS A 140 32.31 6.08 14.79
N LEU A 141 31.30 6.44 15.58
CA LEU A 141 31.51 6.86 16.98
C LEU A 141 32.02 5.71 17.85
N ILE A 142 31.48 4.50 17.67
CA ILE A 142 31.94 3.30 18.37
C ILE A 142 33.42 3.01 18.04
N ALA A 143 33.83 3.14 16.78
CA ALA A 143 35.22 2.93 16.40
C ALA A 143 36.17 3.96 17.02
N ALA A 144 35.72 5.21 17.18
CA ALA A 144 36.51 6.28 17.80
C ALA A 144 36.63 6.13 19.32
N ASP A 145 35.62 5.57 19.99
CA ASP A 145 35.62 5.35 21.44
C ASP A 145 36.49 4.15 21.88
N ASN A 146 36.74 3.22 20.95
CA ASN A 146 37.59 2.04 21.16
C ASN A 146 39.05 2.23 20.73
N ALA A 147 39.45 3.44 20.29
CA ALA A 147 40.78 3.79 19.79
C ALA A 147 41.55 4.66 20.80
#